data_AF-A0A0F5JC52-F1
#
_entry.id   AF-A0A0F5JC52-F1
#
_cell.length_a   1.000
_cell.length_b   1.000
_cell.length_c   1.000
_cell.angle_alpha   90.00
_cell.angle_beta   90.00
_cell.angle_gamma   90.00
#
_symmetry.space_group_name_H-M   'P 1'
#
loop_
_entity.id
_entity.type
_entity.pdbx_description
1 polymer ?
#
loop_
_entity_poly.entity_id
_entity_poly.type
_entity_poly.pdbx_seq_one_letter_code
_entity_poly.pdbx_strand_id
1 'polypeptide(L)'
;MAVTKIRKISSWTLLLISIISLVILGMFYAGGVVDASAEMKEPIYTGLLINWTSVLFFVTAISTVLFALWQFITLLQTSPKSALASLVVVVLFAAVLFITYSMGDATPLKGLNADSQEYNVPLWLKVTDMWIYSTVVLMALIIIAVVAGSVKRMLNR
;
A
#
# COMPACT_ATOMS: atom_id res chain seq x y z
N MET A 1 27.94 17.66 2.88
CA MET A 1 27.68 17.40 4.32
C MET A 1 26.22 17.15 4.69
N ALA A 2 25.22 17.63 3.94
CA ALA A 2 23.80 17.30 4.21
C ALA A 2 23.41 15.86 3.80
N VAL A 3 23.95 15.37 2.67
CA VAL A 3 23.67 14.02 2.13
C VAL A 3 24.08 12.90 3.09
N THR A 4 25.19 13.06 3.81
CA THR A 4 25.66 12.06 4.79
C THR A 4 24.76 11.99 6.02
N LYS A 5 24.20 13.11 6.47
CA LYS A 5 23.28 13.17 7.61
C LYS A 5 21.92 12.55 7.26
N ILE A 6 21.34 12.90 6.11
CA ILE A 6 20.06 12.35 5.65
C ILE A 6 20.17 10.84 5.43
N ARG A 7 21.23 10.38 4.76
CA ARG A 7 21.49 8.95 4.55
C ARG A 7 21.65 8.20 5.87
N LYS A 8 22.34 8.81 6.85
CA LYS A 8 22.53 8.21 8.17
C LYS A 8 21.19 8.10 8.91
N ILE A 9 20.39 9.16 8.97
CA ILE A 9 19.09 9.13 9.64
C ILE A 9 18.18 8.06 9.02
N SER A 10 18.01 8.08 7.69
CA SER A 10 17.20 7.09 6.99
C SER A 10 17.69 5.65 7.22
N SER A 11 19.00 5.42 7.13
CA SER A 11 19.59 4.11 7.35
C SER A 11 19.41 3.60 8.78
N TRP A 12 19.57 4.47 9.78
CA TRP A 12 19.40 4.10 11.19
C TRP A 12 17.94 3.85 11.55
N THR A 13 17.01 4.65 11.03
CA THR A 13 15.56 4.43 11.22
C THR A 13 15.13 3.10 10.62
N LEU A 14 15.54 2.80 9.38
CA LEU A 14 15.21 1.53 8.72
C LEU A 14 15.79 0.33 9.49
N LEU A 15 17.07 0.43 9.89
CA LEU A 15 17.75 -0.64 10.63
C LEU A 15 17.04 -0.92 11.96
N LEU A 16 16.71 0.11 12.73
CA LEU A 16 16.05 -0.04 14.03
C LEU A 16 14.65 -0.66 13.89
N ILE A 17 13.84 -0.18 12.94
CA ILE A 17 12.51 -0.76 12.65
C ILE A 17 12.64 -2.22 12.21
N SER A 18 13.65 -2.54 11.40
CA SER A 18 13.88 -3.90 10.92
C SER A 18 14.29 -4.84 12.06
N ILE A 19 15.17 -4.41 12.95
CA ILE A 19 15.57 -5.21 14.12
C ILE A 19 14.36 -5.49 15.02
N ILE A 20 13.56 -4.47 15.35
CA ILE A 20 12.35 -4.66 16.16
C ILE A 20 11.39 -5.64 15.46
N SER A 21 11.20 -5.49 14.15
CA SER A 21 10.35 -6.39 13.37
C SER A 21 10.85 -7.83 13.41
N LEU A 22 12.15 -8.06 13.29
CA LEU A 22 12.75 -9.40 13.39
C LEU A 22 12.57 -10.00 14.78
N VAL A 23 12.71 -9.21 15.85
CA VAL A 23 12.46 -9.68 17.22
C VAL A 23 11.00 -10.09 17.38
N ILE A 24 10.05 -9.28 16.93
CA ILE A 24 8.62 -9.57 17.03
C ILE A 24 8.24 -10.80 16.19
N LEU A 25 8.81 -10.94 14.99
CA LEU A 25 8.64 -12.15 14.18
C LEU A 25 9.24 -13.39 14.87
N GLY A 26 10.42 -13.25 15.49
CA GLY A 26 11.04 -14.32 16.28
C GLY A 26 10.13 -14.76 17.43
N MET A 27 9.55 -13.80 18.17
CA MET A 27 8.57 -14.09 19.21
C MET A 27 7.31 -14.73 18.64
N PHE A 28 6.79 -14.26 17.51
CA PHE A 28 5.63 -14.84 16.85
C PHE A 28 5.83 -16.31 16.46
N TYR A 29 6.94 -16.64 15.79
CA TYR A 29 7.18 -18.00 15.30
C TYR A 29 7.75 -18.95 16.37
N ALA A 30 8.57 -18.47 17.29
CA ALA A 30 9.24 -19.30 18.30
C ALA A 30 8.59 -19.23 19.69
N GLY A 31 7.59 -18.36 19.88
CA GLY A 31 6.98 -18.08 21.18
C GLY A 31 5.92 -19.06 21.66
N GLY A 32 5.61 -20.09 20.86
CA GLY A 32 4.63 -21.13 21.22
C GLY A 32 3.19 -20.78 20.84
N VAL A 33 2.28 -21.69 21.19
CA VAL A 33 0.85 -21.63 20.85
C VAL A 33 0.01 -21.52 22.13
N VAL A 34 -1.09 -20.78 22.07
CA VAL A 34 -1.96 -20.52 23.23
C VAL A 34 -2.64 -21.81 23.70
N ASP A 35 -3.17 -22.59 22.76
CA ASP A 35 -3.76 -23.89 23.00
C ASP A 35 -3.19 -24.92 22.00
N ALA A 36 -2.48 -25.92 22.51
CA ALA A 36 -1.88 -26.96 21.70
C ALA A 36 -2.90 -28.01 21.19
N SER A 37 -4.11 -28.03 21.78
CA SER A 37 -5.19 -28.97 21.48
C SER A 37 -6.24 -28.42 20.52
N ALA A 38 -6.21 -27.13 20.21
CA ALA A 38 -7.09 -26.49 19.23
C ALA A 38 -6.78 -26.97 17.79
N GLU A 39 -7.83 -27.17 16.98
CA GLU A 39 -7.70 -27.52 15.56
C GLU A 39 -6.94 -26.45 14.76
N MET A 40 -7.09 -25.17 15.13
CA MET A 40 -6.31 -24.05 14.61
C MET A 40 -5.38 -23.51 15.70
N LYS A 41 -4.09 -23.82 15.59
CA LYS A 41 -3.08 -23.39 16.55
C LYS A 41 -2.81 -21.89 16.40
N GLU A 42 -3.19 -21.12 17.40
CA GLU A 42 -2.91 -19.68 17.47
C GLU A 42 -1.56 -19.41 18.16
N PRO A 43 -0.61 -18.71 17.49
CA PRO A 43 0.61 -18.25 18.15
C PRO A 43 0.32 -17.22 19.26
N ILE A 44 1.00 -17.33 20.39
CA ILE A 44 0.78 -16.45 21.57
C ILE A 44 0.98 -14.97 21.22
N TYR A 45 1.95 -14.66 20.36
CA TYR A 45 2.31 -13.29 20.00
C TYR A 45 1.62 -12.76 18.74
N THR A 46 0.51 -13.38 18.30
CA THR A 46 -0.29 -12.90 17.16
C THR A 46 -0.76 -11.46 17.38
N GLY A 47 -1.29 -11.14 18.57
CA GLY A 47 -1.72 -9.78 18.90
C GLY A 47 -0.57 -8.76 18.88
N LEU A 48 0.62 -9.16 19.34
CA LEU A 48 1.80 -8.29 19.31
C LEU A 48 2.23 -7.98 17.86
N LEU A 49 2.23 -8.99 17.00
CA LEU A 49 2.54 -8.83 15.58
C LEU A 49 1.55 -7.88 14.91
N ILE A 50 0.25 -8.11 15.11
CA ILE A 50 -0.82 -7.27 14.54
C ILE A 50 -0.68 -5.81 14.98
N ASN A 51 -0.42 -5.57 16.28
CA ASN A 51 -0.25 -4.21 16.80
C ASN A 51 0.97 -3.52 16.17
N TRP A 52 2.10 -4.22 16.07
CA TRP A 52 3.32 -3.66 15.48
C TRP A 52 3.14 -3.35 13.99
N THR A 53 2.57 -4.27 13.22
CA THR A 53 2.32 -4.03 11.79
C THR A 53 1.32 -2.90 11.58
N SER A 54 0.31 -2.78 12.44
CA SER A 54 -0.67 -1.70 12.38
C SER A 54 -0.03 -0.33 12.63
N VAL A 55 0.82 -0.21 13.65
CA VAL A 55 1.56 1.02 13.93
C VAL A 55 2.44 1.41 12.74
N LEU A 56 3.20 0.46 12.19
CA LEU A 56 4.04 0.72 11.01
C LEU A 56 3.22 1.15 9.79
N PHE A 57 2.07 0.50 9.56
CA PHE A 57 1.17 0.85 8.47
C PHE A 57 0.64 2.28 8.61
N PHE A 58 0.11 2.66 9.77
CA PHE A 58 -0.44 4.02 9.98
C PHE A 58 0.64 5.09 9.93
N VAL A 59 1.81 4.87 10.53
CA VAL A 59 2.94 5.82 10.46
C VAL A 59 3.38 6.02 9.01
N THR A 60 3.44 4.94 8.22
CA THR A 60 3.81 5.00 6.79
C THR A 60 2.76 5.73 5.97
N ALA A 61 1.47 5.44 6.21
CA ALA A 61 0.36 6.09 5.53
C ALA A 61 0.36 7.61 5.79
N ILE A 62 0.47 8.02 7.05
CA ILE A 62 0.52 9.43 7.44
C ILE A 62 1.74 10.11 6.82
N SER A 63 2.92 9.49 6.90
CA SER A 63 4.16 10.03 6.34
C SER A 63 4.03 10.24 4.82
N THR A 64 3.48 9.25 4.10
CA THR A 64 3.24 9.34 2.66
C THR A 64 2.36 10.54 2.30
N VAL A 65 1.26 10.73 3.03
CA VAL A 65 0.34 11.86 2.80
C VAL A 65 1.04 13.20 3.09
N LEU A 66 1.75 13.32 4.21
CA LEU A 66 2.46 14.55 4.57
C LEU A 66 3.52 14.93 3.53
N PHE A 67 4.32 13.97 3.09
CA PHE A 67 5.34 14.22 2.06
C PHE A 67 4.73 14.55 0.70
N ALA A 68 3.63 13.89 0.32
CA ALA A 68 2.93 14.20 -0.92
C ALA A 68 2.37 15.64 -0.91
N LEU A 69 1.75 16.06 0.20
CA LEU A 69 1.23 17.42 0.36
C LEU A 69 2.35 18.46 0.36
N TRP A 70 3.45 18.21 1.08
CA TRP A 70 4.59 19.13 1.09
C TRP A 70 5.19 19.26 -0.32
N GLN A 71 5.44 18.14 -1.00
CA GLN A 71 5.94 18.13 -2.38
C GLN A 71 5.02 18.93 -3.32
N PHE A 72 3.70 18.77 -3.18
CA PHE A 72 2.74 19.51 -3.98
C PHE A 72 2.79 21.03 -3.73
N ILE A 73 2.84 21.46 -2.46
CA ILE A 73 2.94 22.88 -2.10
C ILE A 73 4.25 23.49 -2.64
N THR A 74 5.37 22.78 -2.53
CA THR A 74 6.65 23.23 -3.09
C THR A 74 6.61 23.33 -4.61
N LEU A 75 5.96 22.39 -5.30
CA LEU A 75 5.77 22.45 -6.75
C LEU A 75 4.88 23.64 -7.15
N LEU A 76 3.83 23.95 -6.40
CA LEU A 76 2.98 25.13 -6.66
C LEU A 76 3.77 26.44 -6.61
N GLN A 77 4.70 26.57 -5.66
CA GLN A 77 5.51 27.78 -5.50
C GLN A 77 6.60 27.92 -6.57
N THR A 78 7.14 26.80 -7.07
CA THR A 78 8.31 26.80 -7.96
C THR A 78 7.95 26.65 -9.43
N SER A 79 6.91 25.90 -9.76
CA SER A 79 6.51 25.63 -11.14
C SER A 79 5.01 25.27 -11.23
N PRO A 80 4.12 26.27 -11.40
CA PRO A 80 2.67 26.02 -11.41
C PRO A 80 2.24 25.06 -12.53
N LYS A 81 2.96 25.04 -13.66
CA LYS A 81 2.70 24.10 -14.76
C LYS A 81 2.95 22.64 -14.36
N SER A 82 4.02 22.36 -13.63
CA SER A 82 4.34 21.01 -13.16
C SER A 82 3.39 20.56 -12.06
N ALA A 83 2.98 21.48 -11.19
CA ALA A 83 1.98 21.22 -10.16
C ALA A 83 0.59 20.92 -10.76
N LEU A 84 0.21 21.61 -11.83
CA LEU A 84 -1.03 21.30 -12.54
C LEU A 84 -0.98 19.90 -13.16
N ALA A 85 0.15 19.53 -13.77
CA ALA A 85 0.34 18.19 -14.31
C ALA A 85 0.25 17.10 -13.24
N SER A 86 0.85 17.31 -12.05
CA SER A 86 0.73 16.35 -10.95
C SER A 86 -0.70 16.23 -10.43
N LEU A 87 -1.45 17.33 -10.37
CA LEU A 87 -2.87 17.31 -10.01
C LEU A 87 -3.70 16.51 -11.02
N VAL A 88 -3.48 16.70 -12.33
CA VAL A 88 -4.17 15.94 -13.38
C VAL A 88 -3.94 14.44 -13.21
N VAL A 89 -2.71 14.01 -12.91
CA VAL A 89 -2.41 12.59 -12.66
C VAL A 89 -3.19 12.05 -11.45
N VAL A 90 -3.27 12.81 -10.36
CA VAL A 90 -4.04 12.41 -9.17
C VAL A 90 -5.54 12.29 -9.49
N VAL A 91 -6.09 13.24 -10.25
CA VAL A 91 -7.51 13.21 -10.68
C VAL A 91 -7.78 11.99 -11.57
N LEU A 92 -6.91 11.71 -12.54
CA LEU A 92 -7.05 10.53 -13.40
C LEU A 92 -6.95 9.23 -12.59
N PHE A 93 -6.05 9.16 -11.62
CA PHE A 93 -5.94 8.00 -10.74
C PHE A 93 -7.21 7.82 -9.89
N ALA A 94 -7.74 8.89 -9.29
CA ALA A 94 -9.00 8.85 -8.56
C ALA A 94 -10.18 8.44 -9.45
N ALA A 95 -10.21 8.89 -10.70
CA ALA A 95 -11.23 8.49 -11.68
C ALA A 95 -11.16 6.98 -11.98
N VAL A 96 -9.94 6.42 -12.16
CA VAL A 96 -9.77 4.97 -12.33
C VAL A 96 -10.32 4.21 -11.12
N LEU A 97 -9.99 4.63 -9.89
CA LEU A 97 -10.49 4.00 -8.68
C LEU A 97 -12.02 4.07 -8.57
N PHE A 98 -12.62 5.22 -8.90
CA PHE A 98 -14.07 5.36 -8.88
C PHE A 98 -14.76 4.44 -9.89
N ILE A 99 -14.22 4.36 -11.11
CA ILE A 99 -14.72 3.48 -12.17
C ILE A 99 -14.61 2.01 -11.73
N THR A 100 -13.44 1.59 -11.23
CA THR A 100 -13.23 0.19 -10.82
C THR A 100 -14.06 -0.19 -9.59
N TYR A 101 -14.32 0.75 -8.67
CA TYR A 101 -15.26 0.55 -7.57
C TYR A 101 -16.71 0.39 -8.07
N SER A 102 -17.12 1.21 -9.04
CA SER A 102 -18.47 1.13 -9.61
C SER A 102 -18.74 -0.20 -10.33
N MET A 103 -17.70 -0.81 -10.90
CA MET A 103 -17.74 -2.13 -11.56
C MET A 103 -17.71 -3.30 -10.57
N GLY A 104 -17.32 -3.08 -9.31
CA GLY A 104 -17.18 -4.13 -8.31
C GLY A 104 -18.50 -4.81 -7.97
N ASP A 105 -18.44 -6.11 -7.69
CA ASP A 105 -19.59 -6.92 -7.29
C ASP A 105 -19.84 -6.79 -5.77
N ALA A 106 -21.11 -6.74 -5.41
CA ALA A 106 -21.57 -6.69 -4.02
C ALA A 106 -22.05 -8.05 -3.49
N THR A 107 -22.05 -9.11 -4.31
CA THR A 107 -22.54 -10.42 -3.88
C THR A 107 -21.67 -10.99 -2.74
N PRO A 108 -22.25 -11.31 -1.57
CA PRO A 108 -21.50 -11.89 -0.47
C PRO A 108 -20.88 -13.23 -0.83
N LEU A 109 -19.63 -13.43 -0.41
CA LEU A 109 -18.89 -14.66 -0.63
C LEU A 109 -19.42 -15.79 0.26
N LYS A 110 -19.58 -16.99 -0.31
CA LYS A 110 -20.03 -18.18 0.42
C LYS A 110 -18.83 -18.96 0.96
N GLY A 111 -18.98 -19.59 2.13
CA GLY A 111 -17.97 -20.48 2.70
C GLY A 111 -16.87 -19.82 3.54
N LEU A 112 -17.04 -18.54 3.92
CA LEU A 112 -16.15 -17.87 4.88
C LEU A 112 -16.41 -18.35 6.32
N ASN A 113 -15.36 -18.33 7.15
CA ASN A 113 -15.48 -18.60 8.59
C ASN A 113 -16.31 -17.52 9.30
N ALA A 114 -16.78 -17.80 10.53
CA ALA A 114 -17.67 -16.90 11.27
C ALA A 114 -17.12 -15.48 11.42
N ASP A 115 -15.81 -15.34 11.69
CA ASP A 115 -15.16 -14.04 11.89
C ASP A 115 -15.04 -13.23 10.58
N SER A 116 -14.84 -13.89 9.43
CA SER A 116 -14.74 -13.18 8.14
C SER A 116 -16.11 -12.81 7.57
N GLN A 117 -17.20 -13.43 8.04
CA GLN A 117 -18.55 -13.06 7.62
C GLN A 117 -18.91 -11.64 8.06
N GLU A 118 -18.35 -11.14 9.17
CA GLU A 118 -18.55 -9.76 9.62
C GLU A 118 -18.09 -8.73 8.57
N TYR A 119 -17.01 -9.04 7.85
CA TYR A 119 -16.43 -8.17 6.81
C TYR A 119 -16.98 -8.45 5.40
N ASN A 120 -17.85 -9.46 5.25
CA ASN A 120 -18.47 -9.86 3.98
C ASN A 120 -19.66 -8.95 3.60
N VAL A 121 -19.44 -7.63 3.70
CA VAL A 121 -20.44 -6.60 3.38
C VAL A 121 -20.12 -5.93 2.04
N PRO A 122 -21.13 -5.39 1.31
CA PRO A 122 -20.96 -4.82 -0.02
C PRO A 122 -19.81 -3.82 -0.18
N LEU A 123 -19.54 -3.03 0.87
CA LEU A 123 -18.47 -2.03 0.85
C LEU A 123 -17.08 -2.69 0.69
N TRP A 124 -16.75 -3.67 1.52
CA TRP A 124 -15.43 -4.30 1.50
C TRP A 124 -15.22 -5.16 0.25
N LEU A 125 -16.29 -5.78 -0.26
CA LEU A 125 -16.26 -6.54 -1.51
C LEU A 125 -15.93 -5.62 -2.70
N LYS A 126 -16.66 -4.51 -2.85
CA LYS A 126 -16.38 -3.54 -3.91
C LYS A 126 -15.02 -2.86 -3.77
N VAL A 127 -14.56 -2.58 -2.55
CA VAL A 127 -13.20 -2.06 -2.33
C VAL A 127 -12.16 -3.08 -2.79
N THR A 128 -12.34 -4.36 -2.48
CA THR A 128 -11.41 -5.42 -2.92
C THR A 128 -11.38 -5.52 -4.45
N ASP A 129 -12.55 -5.53 -5.10
CA ASP A 129 -12.65 -5.54 -6.55
C ASP A 129 -12.04 -4.29 -7.18
N MET A 130 -12.25 -3.11 -6.58
CA MET A 130 -11.64 -1.86 -7.01
C MET A 130 -10.11 -1.97 -7.07
N TRP A 131 -9.48 -2.57 -6.06
CA TRP A 131 -8.03 -2.78 -6.01
C TRP A 131 -7.55 -3.76 -7.07
N ILE A 132 -8.26 -4.87 -7.27
CA ILE A 132 -7.91 -5.87 -8.28
C ILE A 132 -7.98 -5.27 -9.68
N TYR A 133 -9.14 -4.69 -10.04
CA TYR A 133 -9.34 -4.13 -11.37
C TYR A 133 -8.43 -2.93 -11.64
N SER A 134 -8.22 -2.04 -10.67
CA SER A 134 -7.30 -0.91 -10.85
C SER A 134 -5.86 -1.37 -11.07
N THR A 135 -5.40 -2.42 -10.37
CA THR A 135 -4.07 -3.00 -10.59
C THR A 135 -3.92 -3.54 -12.00
N VAL A 136 -4.94 -4.26 -12.51
CA VAL A 136 -4.94 -4.79 -13.89
C VAL A 136 -4.90 -3.66 -14.91
N VAL A 137 -5.72 -2.62 -14.73
CA VAL A 137 -5.76 -1.44 -15.62
C VAL A 137 -4.40 -0.73 -15.63
N LEU A 138 -3.82 -0.47 -14.46
CA LEU A 138 -2.52 0.20 -14.35
C LEU A 138 -1.41 -0.63 -14.97
N MET A 139 -1.41 -1.95 -14.77
CA MET A 139 -0.44 -2.85 -15.39
C MET A 139 -0.53 -2.79 -16.92
N ALA A 140 -1.74 -2.80 -17.50
CA ALA A 140 -1.94 -2.65 -18.94
C ALA A 140 -1.42 -1.29 -19.44
N LEU A 141 -1.73 -0.19 -18.74
CA LEU A 141 -1.24 1.15 -19.09
C LEU A 141 0.29 1.24 -19.04
N ILE A 142 0.93 0.60 -18.06
CA ILE A 142 2.40 0.55 -17.97
C ILE A 142 2.98 -0.18 -19.18
N ILE A 143 2.44 -1.34 -19.55
CA ILE A 143 2.89 -2.09 -20.73
C ILE A 143 2.76 -1.23 -21.99
N ILE A 144 1.62 -0.57 -22.19
CA ILE A 144 1.38 0.32 -23.33
C ILE A 144 2.40 1.47 -23.34
N ALA A 145 2.64 2.11 -22.19
CA ALA A 145 3.59 3.21 -22.06
C ALA A 145 5.03 2.78 -22.38
N VAL A 146 5.45 1.59 -21.92
CA VAL A 146 6.77 1.03 -22.21
C VAL A 146 6.94 0.75 -23.70
N VAL A 147 5.94 0.13 -24.34
CA VAL A 147 5.98 -0.16 -25.79
C VAL A 147 6.00 1.13 -26.60
N ALA A 148 5.09 2.07 -26.33
CA ALA A 148 5.02 3.35 -27.03
C ALA A 148 6.32 4.17 -26.85
N GLY A 149 6.88 4.18 -25.64
CA GLY A 149 8.17 4.83 -25.35
C GLY A 149 9.32 4.21 -26.13
N SER A 150 9.34 2.88 -26.26
CA SER A 150 10.34 2.14 -27.02
C SER A 150 10.23 2.43 -28.52
N VAL A 151 9.02 2.40 -29.08
CA VAL A 151 8.75 2.72 -30.50
C VAL A 151 9.15 4.16 -30.81
N LYS A 152 8.74 5.13 -29.99
CA LYS A 152 9.11 6.54 -30.19
C LYS A 152 10.62 6.73 -30.19
N ARG A 153 11.36 6.04 -29.31
CA ARG A 153 12.82 6.10 -29.28
C ARG A 153 13.47 5.52 -30.54
N MET A 154 12.85 4.52 -31.16
CA MET A 154 13.31 3.95 -32.44
C MET A 154 13.01 4.87 -33.62
N LEU A 155 11.86 5.56 -33.62
CA LEU A 155 11.45 6.48 -34.69
C LEU A 155 12.16 7.84 -34.65
N ASN A 156 12.61 8.29 -33.47
CA ASN A 156 13.38 9.53 -33.30
C ASN A 156 14.91 9.32 -33.40
N ARG A 157 15.35 8.14 -33.85
CA ARG A 157 16.73 7.92 -34.32
C ARG A 157 16.79 8.09 -35.82
#